data_AF-A0A7C3LN78-F1
#
_entry.id   AF-A0A7C3LN78-F1
#
_cell.length_a   1.000
_cell.length_b   1.000
_cell.length_c   1.000
_cell.angle_alpha   90.00
_cell.angle_beta   90.00
_cell.angle_gamma   90.00
#
_symmetry.space_group_name_H-M   'P 1'
#
loop_
_entity.id
_entity.type
_entity.pdbx_description
1 polymer ?
#
loop_
_entity_poly.entity_id
_entity_poly.type
_entity_poly.pdbx_seq_one_letter_code
_entity_poly.pdbx_strand_id
1 'polypeptide(L)'
;MSYARTVHIMVFTAFTVAACSAGQAVPLITSPAPDMETIDEYFARCPTIQEVARVNADLKVSFEYDPADGNLVCDSPGLTALQKRAYQTIYLMRVLKFSQPLPWTDRQLYDWFVDAIDGLRFVNGGISRCCEPADIVVIAVTPDSPLLQADKPVTDSEGSGLMNVMLLYAHEARHNEGYQHTCTTRSGDDNTLDEMGAWSIQYYLALWVAEYADPGFMGSSKDGTDHYRRLMLEHSRITFLTRFCKEKYSGQADRSAPSAR
;
A
#
# COMPACT_ATOMS: atom_id res chain seq x y z
N MET A 1 25.66 -41.87 39.90
CA MET A 1 25.49 -42.02 38.43
C MET A 1 26.14 -40.81 37.78
N SER A 2 27.22 -41.06 37.07
CA SER A 2 28.15 -40.07 36.53
C SER A 2 27.91 -39.93 35.03
N TYR A 3 27.67 -38.71 34.53
CA TYR A 3 27.64 -38.44 33.08
C TYR A 3 28.78 -37.49 32.73
N ALA A 4 29.70 -38.03 31.93
CA ALA A 4 30.91 -37.39 31.45
C ALA A 4 30.59 -36.32 30.40
N ARG A 5 31.26 -35.17 30.49
CA ARG A 5 31.27 -34.12 29.48
C ARG A 5 32.33 -34.44 28.42
N THR A 6 31.91 -34.59 27.17
CA THR A 6 32.80 -34.69 26.01
C THR A 6 33.17 -33.29 25.55
N VAL A 7 34.47 -32.97 25.56
CA VAL A 7 35.03 -31.71 25.05
C VAL A 7 35.57 -31.99 23.65
N HIS A 8 35.03 -31.31 22.63
CA HIS A 8 35.60 -31.31 21.29
C HIS A 8 36.63 -30.20 21.15
N ILE A 9 37.89 -30.59 20.93
CA ILE A 9 38.99 -29.69 20.58
C ILE A 9 38.97 -29.52 19.07
N MET A 10 38.68 -28.32 18.58
CA MET A 10 38.88 -27.93 17.18
C MET A 10 40.28 -27.35 17.00
N VAL A 11 41.06 -27.97 16.11
CA VAL A 11 42.38 -27.50 15.68
C VAL A 11 42.18 -26.54 14.50
N PHE A 12 42.58 -25.29 14.66
CA PHE A 12 42.61 -24.30 13.58
C PHE A 12 43.99 -24.31 12.90
N THR A 13 44.01 -24.72 11.63
CA THR A 13 45.20 -24.64 10.78
C THR A 13 45.23 -23.27 10.11
N ALA A 14 46.23 -22.46 10.45
CA ALA A 14 46.47 -21.17 9.81
C ALA A 14 47.16 -21.36 8.45
N PHE A 15 46.54 -20.86 7.38
CA PHE A 15 47.17 -20.65 6.08
C PHE A 15 47.36 -19.16 5.85
N THR A 16 48.61 -18.70 5.85
CA THR A 16 49.03 -17.39 5.37
C THR A 16 49.34 -17.48 3.87
N VAL A 17 48.55 -16.81 3.04
CA VAL A 17 48.89 -16.55 1.64
C VAL A 17 49.06 -15.05 1.48
N ALA A 18 50.31 -14.63 1.30
CA ALA A 18 50.66 -13.27 0.91
C ALA A 18 50.61 -13.18 -0.62
N ALA A 19 49.75 -12.31 -1.16
CA ALA A 19 49.79 -11.91 -2.56
C ALA A 19 49.67 -10.37 -2.62
N CYS A 20 50.79 -9.71 -2.88
CA CYS A 20 50.82 -8.29 -3.24
C CYS A 20 50.41 -8.15 -4.71
N SER A 21 49.19 -7.68 -4.94
CA SER A 21 48.78 -7.16 -6.26
C SER A 21 48.58 -5.66 -6.12
N ALA A 22 49.46 -4.89 -6.77
CA ALA A 22 49.31 -3.45 -6.93
C ALA A 22 48.10 -3.19 -7.86
N GLY A 23 46.94 -2.92 -7.27
CA GLY A 23 45.73 -2.55 -7.99
C GLY A 23 45.90 -1.17 -8.62
N GLN A 24 45.89 -1.12 -9.95
CA GLN A 24 45.66 0.12 -10.68
C GLN A 24 44.27 0.65 -10.29
N ALA A 25 44.21 1.92 -9.88
CA ALA A 25 42.96 2.59 -9.57
C ALA A 25 42.10 2.66 -10.83
N VAL A 26 41.10 1.79 -10.92
CA VAL A 26 40.05 1.87 -11.93
C VAL A 26 39.26 3.15 -11.62
N PRO A 27 39.12 4.10 -12.56
CA PRO A 27 38.27 5.25 -12.34
C PRO A 27 36.86 4.76 -12.04
N LEU A 28 36.32 5.17 -10.89
CA LEU A 28 34.92 4.98 -10.54
C LEU A 28 34.09 5.73 -11.58
N ILE A 29 33.60 5.00 -12.58
CA ILE A 29 32.45 5.44 -13.36
C ILE A 29 31.28 5.42 -12.38
N THR A 30 31.03 6.55 -11.72
CA THR A 30 29.75 6.80 -11.05
C THR A 30 28.71 6.84 -12.16
N SER A 31 28.15 5.67 -12.49
CA SER A 31 26.87 5.63 -13.17
C SER A 31 25.92 6.47 -12.32
N PRO A 32 25.25 7.49 -12.88
CA PRO A 32 24.19 8.17 -12.14
C PRO A 32 23.26 7.08 -11.60
N ALA A 33 22.96 7.15 -10.31
CA ALA A 33 21.93 6.29 -9.73
C ALA A 33 20.70 6.43 -10.63
N PRO A 34 20.07 5.33 -11.06
CA PRO A 34 18.86 5.43 -11.87
C PRO A 34 17.90 6.35 -11.11
N ASP A 35 17.42 7.40 -11.78
CA ASP A 35 16.42 8.31 -11.23
C ASP A 35 15.27 7.43 -10.73
N MET A 36 15.12 7.34 -9.41
CA MET A 36 14.03 6.58 -8.83
C MET A 36 12.75 7.33 -9.19
N GLU A 37 11.87 6.65 -9.92
CA GLU A 37 10.54 7.16 -10.23
C GLU A 37 9.85 7.61 -8.93
N THR A 38 9.46 8.88 -8.87
CA THR A 38 8.60 9.40 -7.81
C THR A 38 7.16 8.94 -8.01
N ILE A 39 6.34 9.01 -6.97
CA ILE A 39 4.93 8.62 -7.04
C ILE A 39 4.13 9.54 -7.99
N ASP A 40 4.55 10.79 -8.15
CA ASP A 40 3.98 11.71 -9.15
C ASP A 40 4.25 11.20 -10.57
N GLU A 41 5.50 10.84 -10.86
CA GLU A 41 5.91 10.30 -12.16
C GLU A 41 5.20 8.97 -12.45
N TYR A 42 5.07 8.12 -11.43
CA TYR A 42 4.35 6.85 -11.50
C TYR A 42 2.90 7.02 -11.98
N PHE A 43 2.15 7.96 -11.40
CA PHE A 43 0.76 8.21 -11.79
C PHE A 43 0.64 9.03 -13.09
N ALA A 44 1.64 9.84 -13.42
CA ALA A 44 1.67 10.62 -14.66
C ALA A 44 1.74 9.72 -15.89
N ARG A 45 2.58 8.67 -15.88
CA ARG A 45 2.74 7.75 -17.02
C ARG A 45 1.56 6.79 -17.17
N CYS A 46 1.51 6.08 -18.29
CA CYS A 46 0.65 4.91 -18.45
C CYS A 46 1.31 3.67 -17.81
N PRO A 47 0.53 2.73 -17.26
CA PRO A 47 1.09 1.43 -16.87
C PRO A 47 1.59 0.71 -18.12
N THR A 48 2.70 -0.01 -17.99
CA THR A 48 3.25 -0.84 -19.06
C THR A 48 2.37 -2.07 -19.32
N ILE A 49 2.54 -2.68 -20.50
CA ILE A 49 1.88 -3.96 -20.82
C ILE A 49 2.22 -5.02 -19.76
N GLN A 50 3.46 -5.06 -19.27
CA GLN A 50 3.88 -6.04 -18.27
C GLN A 50 3.23 -5.80 -16.91
N GLU A 51 3.05 -4.55 -16.49
CA GLU A 51 2.36 -4.20 -15.25
C GLU A 51 0.89 -4.63 -15.31
N VAL A 52 0.18 -4.31 -16.40
CA VAL A 52 -1.20 -4.73 -16.60
C VAL A 52 -1.33 -6.25 -16.69
N ALA A 53 -0.46 -6.92 -17.47
CA ALA A 53 -0.46 -8.37 -17.58
C ALA A 53 -0.18 -9.05 -16.23
N ARG A 54 0.68 -8.45 -15.40
CA ARG A 54 0.94 -8.99 -14.05
C ARG A 54 -0.29 -8.90 -13.17
N VAL A 55 -0.98 -7.75 -13.15
CA VAL A 55 -2.23 -7.61 -12.40
C VAL A 55 -3.25 -8.65 -12.86
N ASN A 56 -3.43 -8.81 -14.17
CA ASN A 56 -4.39 -9.76 -14.73
C ASN A 56 -4.01 -11.24 -14.56
N ALA A 57 -2.74 -11.53 -14.28
CA ALA A 57 -2.30 -12.88 -13.93
C ALA A 57 -2.66 -13.26 -12.49
N ASP A 58 -2.75 -12.26 -11.61
CA ASP A 58 -2.97 -12.44 -10.18
C ASP A 58 -4.43 -12.18 -9.75
N LEU A 59 -5.14 -11.31 -10.48
CA LEU A 59 -6.48 -10.83 -10.14
C LEU A 59 -7.40 -10.82 -11.35
N LYS A 60 -8.67 -11.16 -11.13
CA LYS A 60 -9.75 -10.94 -12.10
C LYS A 60 -10.20 -9.48 -12.04
N VAL A 61 -9.79 -8.66 -13.00
CA VAL A 61 -10.18 -7.25 -13.07
C VAL A 61 -11.24 -7.05 -14.16
N SER A 62 -12.42 -6.56 -13.81
CA SER A 62 -13.49 -6.27 -14.78
C SER A 62 -14.06 -4.86 -14.62
N PHE A 63 -14.38 -4.22 -15.75
CA PHE A 63 -14.98 -2.90 -15.81
C PHE A 63 -16.40 -3.04 -16.38
N GLU A 64 -17.39 -3.19 -15.50
CA GLU A 64 -18.81 -3.24 -15.88
C GLU A 64 -19.35 -1.84 -16.17
N TYR A 65 -18.71 -0.82 -15.62
CA TYR A 65 -18.95 0.58 -15.91
C TYR A 65 -17.64 1.31 -16.22
N ASP A 66 -17.61 1.97 -17.37
CA ASP A 66 -16.55 2.89 -17.76
C ASP A 66 -17.16 4.04 -18.58
N PRO A 67 -17.32 5.24 -18.02
CA PRO A 67 -17.93 6.37 -18.73
C PRO A 67 -17.06 6.90 -19.87
N ALA A 68 -15.79 6.50 -19.93
CA ALA A 68 -14.84 6.88 -20.96
C ALA A 68 -14.58 5.74 -21.96
N ASP A 69 -15.44 4.71 -22.01
CA ASP A 69 -15.28 3.61 -22.96
C ASP A 69 -15.16 4.13 -24.41
N GLY A 70 -14.19 3.59 -25.15
CA GLY A 70 -13.79 4.06 -26.47
C GLY A 70 -12.88 5.31 -26.50
N ASN A 71 -12.67 6.01 -25.37
CA ASN A 71 -11.75 7.15 -25.27
C ASN A 71 -10.49 6.77 -24.50
N LEU A 72 -9.48 6.32 -25.24
CA LEU A 72 -8.21 5.89 -24.66
C LEU A 72 -7.35 7.08 -24.24
N VAL A 73 -6.76 7.01 -23.05
CA VAL A 73 -5.71 7.93 -22.58
C VAL A 73 -4.33 7.31 -22.60
N CYS A 74 -4.27 5.98 -22.76
CA CYS A 74 -3.04 5.21 -22.91
C CYS A 74 -3.10 4.39 -24.19
N ASP A 75 -2.33 4.75 -25.23
CA ASP A 75 -2.31 4.04 -26.51
C ASP A 75 -1.83 2.59 -26.37
N SER A 76 -0.87 2.34 -25.49
CA SER A 76 -0.40 1.02 -25.09
C SER A 76 -0.40 0.96 -23.57
N PRO A 77 -1.17 0.07 -22.92
CA PRO A 77 -1.87 -1.11 -23.45
C PRO A 77 -3.29 -0.87 -24.01
N GLY A 78 -3.69 0.37 -24.30
CA GLY A 78 -5.04 0.68 -24.78
C GLY A 78 -6.03 0.82 -23.64
N LEU A 79 -5.81 1.78 -22.75
CA LEU A 79 -6.64 1.99 -21.54
C LEU A 79 -7.39 3.31 -21.57
N THR A 80 -8.62 3.29 -21.06
CA THR A 80 -9.35 4.49 -20.65
C THR A 80 -8.75 5.11 -19.39
N ALA A 81 -9.20 6.30 -19.00
CA ALA A 81 -8.74 6.95 -17.77
C ALA A 81 -9.07 6.13 -16.51
N LEU A 82 -10.28 5.56 -16.41
CA LEU A 82 -10.68 4.70 -15.30
C LEU A 82 -9.77 3.48 -15.21
N GLN A 83 -9.57 2.79 -16.34
CA GLN A 83 -8.75 1.58 -16.40
C GLN A 83 -7.29 1.87 -16.04
N LYS A 84 -6.70 2.93 -16.60
CA LYS A 84 -5.35 3.41 -16.28
C LYS A 84 -5.18 3.52 -14.75
N ARG A 85 -6.06 4.28 -14.10
CA ARG A 85 -5.98 4.60 -12.67
C ARG A 85 -6.24 3.38 -11.80
N ALA A 86 -7.17 2.51 -12.18
CA ALA A 86 -7.43 1.25 -11.49
C ALA A 86 -6.19 0.35 -11.50
N TYR A 87 -5.60 0.09 -12.67
CA TYR A 87 -4.39 -0.73 -12.78
C TYR A 87 -3.20 -0.13 -12.05
N GLN A 88 -2.99 1.19 -12.17
CA GLN A 88 -1.93 1.87 -11.42
C GLN A 88 -2.15 1.76 -9.90
N THR A 89 -3.39 1.91 -9.43
CA THR A 89 -3.67 1.82 -7.99
C THR A 89 -3.43 0.40 -7.46
N ILE A 90 -3.81 -0.64 -8.23
CA ILE A 90 -3.53 -2.04 -7.86
C ILE A 90 -2.03 -2.30 -7.89
N TYR A 91 -1.33 -1.91 -8.96
CA TYR A 91 0.10 -2.15 -9.10
C TYR A 91 0.95 -1.30 -8.15
N LEU A 92 0.45 -0.14 -7.70
CA LEU A 92 1.05 0.69 -6.66
C LEU A 92 1.31 -0.16 -5.41
N MET A 93 0.37 -1.00 -5.00
CA MET A 93 0.51 -1.88 -3.83
C MET A 93 1.71 -2.83 -3.94
N ARG A 94 2.16 -3.14 -5.17
CA ARG A 94 3.31 -3.99 -5.45
C ARG A 94 4.64 -3.24 -5.38
N VAL A 95 4.68 -2.03 -5.93
CA VAL A 95 5.89 -1.20 -5.95
C VAL A 95 6.12 -0.50 -4.62
N LEU A 96 5.06 -0.23 -3.86
CA LEU A 96 5.14 0.33 -2.51
C LEU A 96 5.77 -0.71 -1.57
N LYS A 97 6.96 -0.41 -1.08
CA LYS A 97 7.70 -1.23 -0.12
C LYS A 97 7.72 -0.57 1.24
N PHE A 98 7.56 -1.38 2.28
CA PHE A 98 7.64 -0.92 3.66
C PHE A 98 8.90 -1.45 4.33
N SER A 99 9.58 -0.57 5.06
CA SER A 99 10.73 -0.90 5.89
C SER A 99 10.35 -1.66 7.18
N GLN A 100 9.06 -1.74 7.50
CA GLN A 100 8.50 -2.48 8.64
C GLN A 100 7.40 -3.45 8.16
N PRO A 101 7.21 -4.60 8.83
CA PRO A 101 6.12 -5.52 8.51
C PRO A 101 4.77 -4.87 8.73
N LEU A 102 3.75 -5.27 7.95
CA LEU A 102 2.38 -4.81 8.15
C LEU A 102 1.82 -5.42 9.45
N PRO A 103 1.06 -4.68 10.27
CA PRO A 103 0.67 -5.16 11.60
C PRO A 103 -0.39 -6.29 11.57
N TRP A 104 -1.00 -6.57 10.43
CA TRP A 104 -2.02 -7.63 10.28
C TRP A 104 -1.54 -8.85 9.47
N THR A 105 -0.34 -8.82 8.89
CA THR A 105 0.16 -9.88 8.00
C THR A 105 1.68 -9.88 7.92
N ASP A 106 2.27 -11.07 7.79
CA ASP A 106 3.71 -11.26 7.57
C ASP A 106 4.14 -11.04 6.10
N ARG A 107 3.19 -10.69 5.22
CA ARG A 107 3.41 -10.50 3.78
C ARG A 107 3.59 -9.02 3.43
N GLN A 108 4.16 -8.76 2.27
CA GLN A 108 4.08 -7.43 1.67
C GLN A 108 2.63 -7.14 1.21
N LEU A 109 2.29 -5.86 1.08
CA LEU A 109 0.91 -5.42 0.83
C LEU A 109 0.25 -6.10 -0.37
N TYR A 110 0.94 -6.14 -1.51
CA TYR A 110 0.39 -6.78 -2.71
C TYR A 110 0.21 -8.28 -2.54
N ASP A 111 1.19 -8.97 -1.94
CA ASP A 111 1.14 -10.42 -1.77
C ASP A 111 0.02 -10.82 -0.79
N TRP A 112 -0.22 -10.02 0.25
CA TRP A 112 -1.41 -10.19 1.09
C TRP A 112 -2.69 -9.91 0.31
N PHE A 113 -2.73 -8.82 -0.46
CA PHE A 113 -3.93 -8.41 -1.18
C PHE A 113 -4.40 -9.45 -2.19
N VAL A 114 -3.50 -10.01 -3.00
CA VAL A 114 -3.86 -11.04 -4.00
C VAL A 114 -4.15 -12.42 -3.38
N ASP A 115 -3.71 -12.66 -2.15
CA ASP A 115 -4.12 -13.85 -1.38
C ASP A 115 -5.49 -13.63 -0.71
N ALA A 116 -5.83 -12.39 -0.38
CA ALA A 116 -7.06 -12.03 0.32
C ALA A 116 -8.27 -11.96 -0.61
N ILE A 117 -8.11 -11.75 -1.92
CA ILE A 117 -9.21 -11.63 -2.90
C ILE A 117 -8.84 -12.26 -4.25
N ASP A 118 -9.84 -12.68 -5.01
CA ASP A 118 -9.69 -13.18 -6.39
C ASP A 118 -9.68 -12.06 -7.44
N GLY A 119 -10.21 -10.88 -7.12
CA GLY A 119 -10.36 -9.82 -8.11
C GLY A 119 -11.18 -8.60 -7.70
N LEU A 120 -11.31 -7.67 -8.65
CA LEU A 120 -12.06 -6.44 -8.51
C LEU A 120 -12.99 -6.25 -9.70
N ARG A 121 -14.19 -5.74 -9.43
CA ARG A 121 -15.11 -5.28 -10.48
C ARG A 121 -15.57 -3.85 -10.24
N PHE A 122 -15.50 -3.04 -11.29
CA PHE A 122 -15.88 -1.62 -11.26
C PHE A 122 -17.29 -1.45 -11.79
N VAL A 123 -18.20 -0.93 -10.96
CA VAL A 123 -19.65 -0.84 -11.26
C VAL A 123 -20.14 0.61 -11.16
N ASN A 124 -21.26 0.90 -11.81
CA ASN A 124 -21.86 2.23 -11.76
C ASN A 124 -22.59 2.46 -10.42
N GLY A 125 -22.08 3.39 -9.62
CA GLY A 125 -22.71 3.83 -8.38
C GLY A 125 -22.78 2.78 -7.26
N GLY A 126 -23.54 3.11 -6.21
CA GLY A 126 -23.66 2.30 -5.00
C GLY A 126 -22.55 2.59 -3.99
N ILE A 127 -22.26 1.59 -3.15
CA ILE A 127 -21.17 1.62 -2.17
C ILE A 127 -20.20 0.49 -2.54
N SER A 128 -18.90 0.80 -2.51
CA SER A 128 -17.87 -0.23 -2.59
C SER A 128 -18.05 -1.23 -1.44
N ARG A 129 -17.85 -2.50 -1.75
CA ARG A 129 -18.10 -3.58 -0.80
C ARG A 129 -17.35 -4.82 -1.21
N CYS A 130 -16.96 -5.62 -0.23
CA CYS A 130 -16.61 -7.01 -0.42
C CYS A 130 -17.74 -7.93 0.06
N CYS A 131 -18.00 -9.06 -0.59
CA CYS A 131 -17.54 -9.45 -1.92
C CYS A 131 -18.73 -10.05 -2.64
N GLU A 132 -18.89 -9.72 -3.91
CA GLU A 132 -20.02 -10.18 -4.71
C GLU A 132 -19.61 -10.26 -6.19
N PRO A 133 -19.41 -11.45 -6.79
CA PRO A 133 -19.45 -12.77 -6.16
C PRO A 133 -18.33 -12.96 -5.12
N ALA A 134 -18.32 -14.12 -4.44
CA ALA A 134 -17.29 -14.46 -3.45
C ALA A 134 -15.88 -14.12 -3.97
N ASP A 135 -15.06 -13.57 -3.07
CA ASP A 135 -13.68 -13.17 -3.33
C ASP A 135 -13.50 -12.05 -4.38
N ILE A 136 -14.58 -11.46 -4.93
CA ILE A 136 -14.52 -10.31 -5.83
C ILE A 136 -14.99 -9.03 -5.14
N VAL A 137 -14.07 -8.07 -4.98
CA VAL A 137 -14.38 -6.75 -4.45
C VAL A 137 -15.17 -5.94 -5.48
N VAL A 138 -16.27 -5.35 -5.04
CA VAL A 138 -17.06 -4.42 -5.85
C VAL A 138 -16.61 -3.01 -5.58
N ILE A 139 -16.12 -2.31 -6.60
CA ILE A 139 -15.73 -0.90 -6.52
C ILE A 139 -16.82 -0.07 -7.16
N ALA A 140 -17.52 0.71 -6.34
CA ALA A 140 -18.49 1.68 -6.82
C ALA A 140 -17.76 2.86 -7.47
N VAL A 141 -18.09 3.12 -8.72
CA VAL A 141 -17.59 4.26 -9.49
C VAL A 141 -18.72 5.28 -9.63
N THR A 142 -18.57 6.40 -8.94
CA THR A 142 -19.46 7.57 -8.98
C THR A 142 -18.76 8.74 -9.67
N PRO A 143 -19.48 9.77 -10.14
CA PRO A 143 -18.87 10.94 -10.78
C PRO A 143 -17.78 11.63 -9.96
N ASP A 144 -17.88 11.59 -8.63
CA ASP A 144 -16.92 12.15 -7.67
C ASP A 144 -15.79 11.18 -7.27
N SER A 145 -15.78 9.96 -7.81
CA SER A 145 -14.74 8.98 -7.50
C SER A 145 -13.35 9.48 -7.95
N PRO A 146 -12.29 9.33 -7.12
CA PRO A 146 -10.92 9.65 -7.54
C PRO A 146 -10.49 8.88 -8.79
N LEU A 147 -11.07 7.71 -9.06
CA LEU A 147 -10.83 6.96 -10.28
C LEU A 147 -11.29 7.71 -11.55
N LEU A 148 -12.25 8.62 -11.44
CA LEU A 148 -12.69 9.48 -12.55
C LEU A 148 -12.05 10.87 -12.51
N GLN A 149 -11.68 11.36 -11.32
CA GLN A 149 -11.27 12.76 -11.13
C GLN A 149 -9.76 12.99 -10.95
N ALA A 150 -8.99 11.99 -10.52
CA ALA A 150 -7.62 12.20 -10.06
C ALA A 150 -6.58 11.48 -10.93
N ASP A 151 -5.52 12.21 -11.30
CA ASP A 151 -4.27 11.66 -11.86
C ASP A 151 -3.11 11.83 -10.86
N LYS A 152 -3.43 11.97 -9.58
CA LYS A 152 -2.47 12.25 -8.50
C LYS A 152 -2.64 11.27 -7.33
N PRO A 153 -1.57 11.04 -6.54
CA PRO A 153 -1.66 10.21 -5.34
C PRO A 153 -2.71 10.73 -4.36
N VAL A 154 -2.66 12.03 -4.07
CA VAL A 154 -3.63 12.78 -3.25
C VAL A 154 -3.83 14.16 -3.88
N THR A 155 -5.05 14.70 -3.84
CA THR A 155 -5.36 16.05 -4.32
C THR A 155 -5.41 17.08 -3.18
N ASP A 156 -4.97 18.31 -3.46
CA ASP A 156 -4.82 19.37 -2.46
C ASP A 156 -6.16 19.90 -1.91
N SER A 157 -7.25 19.79 -2.68
CA SER A 157 -8.54 20.39 -2.33
C SER A 157 -9.38 19.54 -1.37
N GLU A 158 -9.21 18.21 -1.39
CA GLU A 158 -10.09 17.28 -0.67
C GLU A 158 -9.33 16.22 0.14
N GLY A 159 -7.99 16.18 0.07
CA GLY A 159 -7.20 15.10 0.69
C GLY A 159 -7.54 13.72 0.12
N SER A 160 -8.16 13.69 -1.07
CA SER A 160 -8.66 12.51 -1.76
C SER A 160 -7.89 12.30 -3.07
N GLY A 161 -7.53 11.07 -3.40
CA GLY A 161 -6.79 10.71 -4.59
C GLY A 161 -6.66 9.19 -4.74
N LEU A 162 -5.78 8.75 -5.63
CA LEU A 162 -5.62 7.33 -5.95
C LEU A 162 -5.05 6.52 -4.76
N MET A 163 -4.34 7.16 -3.84
CA MET A 163 -3.94 6.49 -2.59
C MET A 163 -5.14 6.18 -1.69
N ASN A 164 -6.16 7.02 -1.64
CA ASN A 164 -7.38 6.72 -0.89
C ASN A 164 -8.13 5.53 -1.50
N VAL A 165 -8.05 5.37 -2.83
CA VAL A 165 -8.60 4.19 -3.52
C VAL A 165 -7.80 2.93 -3.17
N MET A 166 -6.47 3.00 -3.08
CA MET A 166 -5.64 1.89 -2.58
C MET A 166 -6.03 1.48 -1.17
N LEU A 167 -6.24 2.47 -0.28
CA LEU A 167 -6.71 2.20 1.08
C LEU A 167 -8.08 1.50 1.09
N LEU A 168 -9.00 1.93 0.23
CA LEU A 168 -10.30 1.29 0.07
C LEU A 168 -10.17 -0.15 -0.45
N TYR A 169 -9.27 -0.44 -1.38
CA TYR A 169 -9.06 -1.82 -1.84
C TYR A 169 -8.61 -2.73 -0.70
N ALA A 170 -7.65 -2.29 0.11
CA ALA A 170 -7.22 -3.03 1.29
C ALA A 170 -8.36 -3.20 2.31
N HIS A 171 -9.14 -2.13 2.55
CA HIS A 171 -10.31 -2.16 3.42
C HIS A 171 -11.29 -3.27 3.01
N GLU A 172 -11.69 -3.29 1.74
CA GLU A 172 -12.64 -4.28 1.25
C GLU A 172 -12.04 -5.70 1.25
N ALA A 173 -10.76 -5.86 0.91
CA ALA A 173 -10.10 -7.16 0.97
C ALA A 173 -10.14 -7.78 2.38
N ARG A 174 -10.08 -6.96 3.43
CA ARG A 174 -10.15 -7.44 4.81
C ARG A 174 -11.53 -7.96 5.21
N HIS A 175 -12.59 -7.39 4.65
CA HIS A 175 -13.91 -7.99 4.82
C HIS A 175 -13.97 -9.42 4.25
N ASN A 176 -13.19 -9.74 3.21
CA ASN A 176 -13.12 -11.08 2.64
C ASN A 176 -12.51 -12.11 3.61
N GLU A 177 -11.57 -11.67 4.44
CA GLU A 177 -10.95 -12.50 5.49
C GLU A 177 -11.88 -12.73 6.71
N GLY A 178 -13.13 -12.26 6.64
CA GLY A 178 -14.14 -12.45 7.69
C GLY A 178 -14.17 -11.34 8.75
N TYR A 179 -13.39 -10.28 8.59
CA TYR A 179 -13.32 -9.16 9.53
C TYR A 179 -14.36 -8.10 9.18
N GLN A 180 -15.53 -8.19 9.81
CA GLN A 180 -16.65 -7.26 9.63
C GLN A 180 -16.55 -6.06 10.56
N HIS A 181 -17.30 -4.99 10.26
CA HIS A 181 -17.50 -3.87 11.17
C HIS A 181 -18.27 -4.32 12.41
N THR A 182 -17.65 -4.18 13.59
CA THR A 182 -18.21 -4.72 14.83
C THR A 182 -18.86 -3.68 15.74
N CYS A 183 -18.82 -2.40 15.37
CA CYS A 183 -19.43 -1.37 16.21
C CYS A 183 -20.97 -1.47 16.22
N THR A 184 -21.54 -1.59 17.42
CA THR A 184 -22.99 -1.68 17.61
C THR A 184 -23.69 -0.33 17.75
N THR A 185 -22.94 0.74 18.07
CA THR A 185 -23.49 2.09 18.27
C THR A 185 -23.51 2.94 16.99
N ARG A 186 -22.75 2.53 15.97
CA ARG A 186 -22.65 3.20 14.67
C ARG A 186 -22.36 2.15 13.60
N SER A 187 -23.33 1.90 12.74
CA SER A 187 -23.19 0.93 11.64
C SER A 187 -22.07 1.34 10.69
N GLY A 188 -21.33 0.36 10.19
CA GLY A 188 -20.26 0.57 9.21
C GLY A 188 -18.91 0.97 9.80
N ASP A 189 -18.71 0.78 11.11
CA ASP A 189 -17.49 1.15 11.82
C ASP A 189 -16.91 -0.01 12.62
N ASP A 190 -15.60 0.06 12.87
CA ASP A 190 -14.92 -0.86 13.78
C ASP A 190 -15.18 -0.43 15.23
N ASN A 191 -15.18 -1.37 16.18
CA ASN A 191 -15.42 -1.04 17.58
C ASN A 191 -14.15 -0.48 18.23
N THR A 192 -13.01 -1.11 17.99
CA THR A 192 -11.66 -0.74 18.51
C THR A 192 -10.60 -0.91 17.43
N LEU A 193 -9.43 -0.31 17.60
CA LEU A 193 -8.30 -0.49 16.68
C LEU A 193 -7.70 -1.92 16.79
N ASP A 194 -7.70 -2.49 17.99
CA ASP A 194 -7.08 -3.80 18.29
C ASP A 194 -7.79 -4.99 17.62
N GLU A 195 -9.04 -4.83 17.17
CA GLU A 195 -9.77 -5.92 16.51
C GLU A 195 -9.29 -6.19 15.07
N MET A 196 -8.42 -5.33 14.53
CA MET A 196 -7.86 -5.45 13.19
C MET A 196 -8.95 -5.62 12.12
N GLY A 197 -10.05 -4.87 12.27
CA GLY A 197 -11.13 -4.78 11.30
C GLY A 197 -10.72 -3.98 10.05
N ALA A 198 -11.66 -3.78 9.14
CA ALA A 198 -11.40 -3.12 7.86
C ALA A 198 -10.98 -1.65 8.02
N TRP A 199 -11.51 -0.92 9.01
CA TRP A 199 -11.01 0.44 9.30
C TRP A 199 -9.65 0.42 9.99
N SER A 200 -9.38 -0.60 10.81
CA SER A 200 -8.10 -0.78 11.50
C SER A 200 -6.94 -0.90 10.50
N ILE A 201 -7.08 -1.77 9.50
CA ILE A 201 -6.03 -1.90 8.48
C ILE A 201 -5.95 -0.69 7.54
N GLN A 202 -7.05 0.01 7.25
CA GLN A 202 -6.99 1.27 6.51
C GLN A 202 -6.22 2.35 7.29
N TYR A 203 -6.47 2.45 8.60
CA TYR A 203 -5.71 3.30 9.51
C TYR A 203 -4.22 2.96 9.48
N TYR A 204 -3.88 1.68 9.65
CA TYR A 204 -2.50 1.23 9.72
C TYR A 204 -1.80 1.33 8.38
N LEU A 205 -2.47 1.03 7.27
CA LEU A 205 -1.87 1.18 5.95
C LEU A 205 -1.51 2.65 5.69
N ALA A 206 -2.40 3.59 6.01
CA ALA A 206 -2.10 5.00 5.89
C ALA A 206 -0.91 5.42 6.77
N LEU A 207 -0.87 4.94 8.03
CA LEU A 207 0.27 5.18 8.93
C LEU A 207 1.57 4.56 8.38
N TRP A 208 1.50 3.36 7.80
CA TRP A 208 2.66 2.68 7.24
C TRP A 208 3.21 3.39 6.02
N VAL A 209 2.35 3.96 5.17
CA VAL A 209 2.82 4.81 4.09
C VAL A 209 3.51 6.07 4.62
N ALA A 210 2.93 6.68 5.65
CA ALA A 210 3.47 7.89 6.25
C ALA A 210 4.83 7.69 6.92
N GLU A 211 5.04 6.55 7.60
CA GLU A 211 6.20 6.32 8.45
C GLU A 211 7.25 5.41 7.80
N TYR A 212 6.84 4.42 7.01
CA TYR A 212 7.70 3.30 6.64
C TYR A 212 7.87 3.05 5.14
N ALA A 213 7.14 3.75 4.27
CA ALA A 213 7.37 3.70 2.82
C ALA A 213 8.73 4.34 2.45
N ASP A 214 9.23 4.10 1.24
CA ASP A 214 10.43 4.78 0.73
C ASP A 214 10.16 6.29 0.53
N PRO A 215 10.86 7.19 1.24
CA PRO A 215 10.70 8.64 1.07
C PRO A 215 11.08 9.15 -0.33
N GLY A 216 12.00 8.46 -1.03
CA GLY A 216 12.38 8.81 -2.39
C GLY A 216 11.22 8.59 -3.36
N PHE A 217 10.62 7.40 -3.32
CA PHE A 217 9.43 7.09 -4.10
C PHE A 217 8.24 7.98 -3.71
N MET A 218 8.00 8.19 -2.42
CA MET A 218 6.86 8.98 -1.92
C MET A 218 7.02 10.50 -2.09
N GLY A 219 8.11 10.96 -2.70
CA GLY A 219 8.36 12.38 -2.88
C GLY A 219 7.42 13.04 -3.88
N SER A 220 7.03 14.28 -3.58
CA SER A 220 6.38 15.14 -4.56
C SER A 220 7.41 15.86 -5.40
N SER A 221 7.17 15.90 -6.70
CA SER A 221 7.92 16.71 -7.68
C SER A 221 7.87 18.21 -7.39
N LYS A 222 6.87 18.67 -6.63
CA LYS A 222 6.61 20.10 -6.34
C LYS A 222 6.75 20.46 -4.87
N ASP A 223 6.23 19.62 -3.98
CA ASP A 223 5.99 19.97 -2.57
C ASP A 223 6.99 19.31 -1.59
N GLY A 224 8.02 18.65 -2.14
CA GLY A 224 9.10 18.01 -1.40
C GLY A 224 8.85 16.54 -1.05
N THR A 225 9.87 15.89 -0.51
CA THR A 225 9.92 14.43 -0.30
C THR A 225 8.88 13.89 0.69
N ASP A 226 8.40 14.75 1.60
CA ASP A 226 7.51 14.32 2.69
C ASP A 226 6.04 14.70 2.47
N HIS A 227 5.71 15.37 1.36
CA HIS A 227 4.35 15.90 1.14
C HIS A 227 3.28 14.82 1.25
N TYR A 228 3.36 13.76 0.44
CA TYR A 228 2.36 12.68 0.46
C TYR A 228 2.38 11.89 1.75
N ARG A 229 3.55 11.70 2.37
CA ARG A 229 3.68 11.03 3.68
C ARG A 229 2.92 11.79 4.77
N ARG A 230 2.99 13.12 4.80
CA ARG A 230 2.21 13.95 5.74
C ARG A 230 0.70 13.84 5.50
N LEU A 231 0.27 13.81 4.24
CA LEU A 231 -1.16 13.64 3.92
C LEU A 231 -1.67 12.26 4.37
N MET A 232 -0.88 11.20 4.21
CA MET A 232 -1.24 9.87 4.70
C MET A 232 -1.26 9.79 6.23
N LEU A 233 -0.36 10.50 6.92
CA LEU A 233 -0.40 10.62 8.37
C LEU A 233 -1.70 11.29 8.84
N GLU A 234 -2.13 12.34 8.16
CA GLU A 234 -3.38 13.01 8.47
C GLU A 234 -4.59 12.13 8.17
N HIS A 235 -4.60 11.41 7.04
CA HIS A 235 -5.65 10.44 6.74
C HIS A 235 -5.75 9.34 7.81
N SER A 236 -4.62 8.85 8.32
CA SER A 236 -4.58 7.91 9.43
C SER A 236 -5.23 8.51 10.68
N ARG A 237 -4.88 9.73 11.07
CA ARG A 237 -5.49 10.44 12.21
C ARG A 237 -6.99 10.62 12.05
N ILE A 238 -7.45 11.07 10.88
CA ILE A 238 -8.87 11.23 10.59
C ILE A 238 -9.60 9.89 10.69
N THR A 239 -9.03 8.82 10.13
CA THR A 239 -9.61 7.47 10.23
C THR A 239 -9.75 7.04 11.69
N PHE A 240 -8.71 7.20 12.51
CA PHE A 240 -8.75 6.92 13.95
C PHE A 240 -9.85 7.71 14.68
N LEU A 241 -9.99 9.00 14.36
CA LEU A 241 -10.97 9.87 15.00
C LEU A 241 -12.40 9.66 14.50
N THR A 242 -12.61 9.03 13.35
CA THR A 242 -13.94 8.98 12.73
C THR A 242 -14.52 7.60 12.60
N ARG A 243 -13.71 6.53 12.62
CA ARG A 243 -14.12 5.16 12.24
C ARG A 243 -14.09 4.10 13.35
N PHE A 244 -13.81 4.54 14.58
CA PHE A 244 -13.80 3.66 15.74
C PHE A 244 -14.74 4.19 16.83
N CYS A 245 -15.54 3.29 17.40
CA CYS A 245 -16.55 3.68 18.38
C CYS A 245 -16.00 3.87 19.80
N LYS A 246 -15.00 3.08 20.21
CA LYS A 246 -14.50 3.09 21.59
C LYS A 246 -13.17 3.79 21.80
N GLU A 247 -12.44 4.10 20.73
CA GLU A 247 -11.18 4.87 20.82
C GLU A 247 -11.40 6.30 21.34
N LYS A 248 -12.60 6.86 21.13
CA LYS A 248 -12.97 8.17 21.70
C LYS A 248 -13.18 8.15 23.21
N TYR A 249 -13.42 6.99 23.81
CA TYR A 249 -13.76 6.86 25.22
C TYR A 249 -12.57 6.51 26.12
N SER A 250 -11.42 6.13 25.55
CA SER A 250 -10.16 5.91 26.29
C SER A 250 -9.30 7.18 26.40
N GLY A 251 -9.50 8.18 25.53
CA GLY A 251 -8.57 9.30 25.33
C GLY A 251 -8.85 10.62 26.08
N GLN A 252 -9.82 10.70 26.98
CA GLN A 252 -9.94 11.87 27.88
C GLN A 252 -9.13 11.72 29.18
N ALA A 253 -8.40 10.61 29.34
CA ALA A 253 -7.63 10.30 30.52
C ALA A 253 -6.18 9.88 30.25
N ASP A 254 -5.51 10.35 29.18
CA ASP A 254 -4.04 10.51 29.25
C ASP A 254 -3.49 11.33 28.08
N ARG A 255 -3.15 12.60 28.33
CA ARG A 255 -2.34 13.42 27.43
C ARG A 255 -0.87 13.35 27.82
N SER A 256 -0.35 12.16 28.05
CA SER A 256 1.09 11.94 28.23
C SER A 256 1.63 11.13 27.05
N ALA A 257 2.04 11.86 26.01
CA ALA A 257 2.82 11.27 24.92
C ALA A 257 4.13 10.67 25.47
N PRO A 258 4.59 9.51 24.99
CA PRO A 258 5.90 9.00 25.35
C PRO A 258 6.98 9.90 24.73
N SER A 259 7.79 10.49 25.61
CA SER A 259 9.07 11.12 25.27
C SER A 259 9.96 10.10 24.54
N ALA A 260 10.31 10.40 23.29
CA ALA A 260 11.39 9.70 22.59
C ALA A 260 12.69 9.81 23.42
N ARG A 261 13.32 8.66 23.66
CA ARG A 261 14.75 8.52 23.97
C ARG A 261 15.33 7.51 23.01
#